data_AF-A0A844Y435-F1
#
_entry.id   AF-A0A844Y435-F1
#
_cell.length_a   1.000
_cell.length_b   1.000
_cell.length_c   1.000
_cell.angle_alpha   90.00
_cell.angle_beta   90.00
_cell.angle_gamma   90.00
#
_symmetry.space_group_name_H-M   'P 1'
#
loop_
_entity.id
_entity.type
_entity.pdbx_description
1 polymer ?
#
loop_
_entity_poly.entity_id
_entity_poly.type
_entity_poly.pdbx_seq_one_letter_code
_entity_poly.pdbx_strand_id
1 'polypeptide(L)'
;MAKKNWERIFINALAETSNVKAACELAGVSQSLVYKTRREKAEFARQWYAALAEGYDNVEMELLSRLREGRLEDFDEDGNKRKFDIGTAFRA
;
A
#
# COMPACT_ATOMS: atom_id res chain seq x y z
N MET A 1 -15.59 -14.94 1.37
CA MET A 1 -16.29 -14.01 2.29
C MET A 1 -15.22 -13.23 3.05
N ALA A 2 -15.42 -11.94 3.28
CA ALA A 2 -14.46 -11.13 4.05
C ALA A 2 -14.36 -11.64 5.50
N LYS A 3 -13.14 -11.69 6.04
CA LYS A 3 -12.91 -12.06 7.44
C LYS A 3 -13.66 -11.08 8.36
N LYS A 4 -14.20 -11.55 9.50
CA LYS A 4 -14.95 -10.69 10.44
C LYS A 4 -14.15 -9.47 10.93
N ASN A 5 -12.82 -9.58 10.94
CA ASN A 5 -11.86 -8.56 11.33
C ASN A 5 -11.02 -8.03 10.16
N TRP A 6 -11.54 -8.10 8.93
CA TRP A 6 -10.79 -7.72 7.72
C TRP A 6 -10.28 -6.28 7.77
N GLU A 7 -11.02 -5.34 8.36
CA GLU A 7 -10.61 -3.92 8.45
C GLU A 7 -9.27 -3.79 9.18
N ARG A 8 -9.12 -4.45 10.32
CA ARG A 8 -7.87 -4.43 11.10
C ARG A 8 -6.73 -5.15 10.36
N ILE A 9 -7.01 -6.31 9.76
CA ILE A 9 -6.00 -7.06 8.99
C ILE A 9 -5.51 -6.22 7.81
N PHE A 10 -6.45 -5.54 7.13
CA PHE A 10 -6.16 -4.68 6.01
C PHE A 10 -5.28 -3.49 6.42
N ILE A 11 -5.63 -2.78 7.50
CA ILE A 11 -4.86 -1.62 7.99
C ILE A 11 -3.44 -2.02 8.38
N ASN A 12 -3.27 -3.12 9.12
CA ASN A 12 -1.95 -3.62 9.50
C ASN A 12 -1.13 -4.00 8.26
N ALA A 13 -1.70 -4.77 7.34
CA ALA A 13 -1.03 -5.16 6.12
C ALA A 13 -0.70 -3.95 5.22
N LEU A 14 -1.53 -2.91 5.24
CA LEU A 14 -1.28 -1.67 4.50
C LEU A 14 -0.11 -0.88 5.11
N ALA A 15 0.01 -0.83 6.44
CA ALA A 15 1.14 -0.21 7.12
C ALA A 15 2.46 -0.95 6.84
N GLU A 16 2.41 -2.28 6.79
CA GLU A 16 3.59 -3.12 6.54
C GLU A 16 4.05 -3.09 5.08
N THR A 17 3.13 -3.02 4.12
CA THR A 17 3.44 -3.26 2.70
C THR A 17 3.26 -2.06 1.79
N SER A 18 2.55 -1.02 2.23
CA SER A 18 2.09 0.10 1.40
C SER A 18 1.36 -0.32 0.10
N ASN A 19 0.88 -1.57 0.05
CA ASN A 19 0.31 -2.17 -1.15
C ASN A 19 -1.15 -2.60 -0.89
N VAL A 20 -2.08 -1.83 -1.43
CA VAL A 20 -3.52 -2.05 -1.26
C VAL A 20 -3.96 -3.41 -1.79
N LYS A 21 -3.38 -3.91 -2.89
CA LYS A 21 -3.73 -5.22 -3.46
C LYS A 21 -3.30 -6.34 -2.52
N ALA A 22 -2.05 -6.31 -2.05
CA ALA A 22 -1.52 -7.29 -1.10
C ALA A 22 -2.30 -7.27 0.23
N ALA A 23 -2.60 -6.09 0.75
CA ALA A 23 -3.42 -5.92 1.96
C ALA A 23 -4.84 -6.48 1.80
N CYS A 24 -5.45 -6.31 0.62
CA CYS A 24 -6.76 -6.90 0.29
C CYS A 24 -6.72 -8.43 0.28
N GLU A 25 -5.67 -9.01 -0.32
CA GLU A 25 -5.47 -10.45 -0.39
C GLU A 25 -5.30 -11.05 1.01
N LEU A 26 -4.47 -10.44 1.86
CA LEU A 26 -4.25 -10.87 3.25
C LEU A 26 -5.52 -10.77 4.12
N ALA A 27 -6.27 -9.67 3.96
CA ALA A 27 -7.54 -9.45 4.65
C ALA A 27 -8.70 -10.28 4.07
N GLY A 28 -8.52 -10.89 2.89
CA GLY A 28 -9.55 -11.67 2.19
C GLY A 28 -10.74 -10.83 1.75
N VAL A 29 -10.50 -9.58 1.34
CA VAL A 29 -11.53 -8.59 1.00
C VAL A 29 -11.34 -8.08 -0.43
N SER A 30 -12.42 -7.72 -1.12
CA SER A 30 -12.32 -7.13 -2.46
C SER A 30 -11.96 -5.65 -2.39
N GLN A 31 -11.14 -5.17 -3.32
CA GLN A 31 -10.75 -3.76 -3.40
C GLN A 31 -11.98 -2.82 -3.50
N SER A 32 -13.02 -3.22 -4.23
CA SER A 32 -14.26 -2.44 -4.34
C SER A 32 -14.93 -2.23 -2.99
N LEU A 33 -14.98 -3.26 -2.13
CA LEU A 33 -15.53 -3.13 -0.78
C LEU A 33 -14.66 -2.23 0.09
N VAL A 34 -13.34 -2.37 -0.02
CA VAL A 34 -12.36 -1.56 0.71
C VAL A 34 -12.51 -0.07 0.38
N TYR A 35 -12.55 0.29 -0.90
CA TYR A 35 -12.76 1.68 -1.32
C TYR A 35 -14.14 2.22 -0.96
N LYS A 36 -15.19 1.38 -1.02
CA LYS A 36 -16.52 1.75 -0.55
C LYS A 36 -16.50 2.08 0.94
N THR A 37 -15.89 1.20 1.74
CA THR A 37 -15.75 1.38 3.19
C THR A 37 -14.96 2.63 3.54
N ARG A 38 -13.89 2.94 2.80
CA ARG A 38 -13.12 4.19 2.94
C ARG A 38 -13.97 5.45 2.71
N ARG A 39 -14.91 5.43 1.76
CA ARG A 39 -15.83 6.56 1.53
C ARG A 39 -16.92 6.68 2.59
N GLU A 40 -17.38 5.55 3.12
CA GLU A 40 -18.53 5.51 4.04
C GLU A 40 -18.13 5.65 5.53
N LYS A 41 -16.91 5.23 5.89
CA LYS A 41 -16.42 5.21 7.27
C LYS A 41 -15.22 6.15 7.44
N ALA A 42 -15.46 7.33 8.00
CA ALA A 42 -14.43 8.33 8.23
C ALA A 42 -13.28 7.83 9.14
N GLU A 43 -13.59 7.01 10.15
CA GLU A 43 -12.57 6.42 11.04
C GLU A 43 -11.66 5.44 10.29
N PHE A 44 -12.22 4.59 9.43
CA PHE A 44 -11.43 3.70 8.59
C PHE A 44 -10.54 4.49 7.62
N ALA A 45 -11.03 5.59 7.06
CA ALA A 45 -10.22 6.48 6.25
C ALA A 45 -9.08 7.12 7.04
N ARG A 46 -9.30 7.56 8.29
CA ARG A 46 -8.23 8.08 9.15
C ARG A 46 -7.14 7.02 9.39
N GLN A 47 -7.53 5.82 9.78
CA GLN A 47 -6.60 4.71 10.01
C GLN A 47 -5.85 4.33 8.74
N TRP A 48 -6.52 4.39 7.58
CA TRP A 48 -5.90 4.17 6.28
C TRP A 48 -4.79 5.19 5.99
N TYR A 49 -5.08 6.48 6.18
CA TYR A 49 -4.09 7.52 5.95
C TYR A 49 -2.93 7.43 6.94
N ALA A 50 -3.20 7.07 8.20
CA ALA A 50 -2.17 6.84 9.20
C ALA A 50 -1.28 5.63 8.83
N ALA A 51 -1.88 4.51 8.42
CA ALA A 51 -1.14 3.32 7.98
C ALA A 51 -0.32 3.60 6.72
N LEU A 52 -0.85 4.38 5.78
CA LEU A 52 -0.06 4.83 4.64
C LEU A 52 1.10 5.72 5.07
N ALA A 53 0.91 6.67 5.99
CA ALA A 53 2.00 7.52 6.48
C ALA A 53 3.12 6.67 7.12
N GLU A 54 2.75 5.71 7.98
CA GLU A 54 3.69 4.75 8.60
C GLU A 54 4.39 3.86 7.55
N GLY A 55 3.67 3.42 6.53
CA GLY A 55 4.24 2.64 5.42
C GLY A 55 5.07 3.47 4.43
N TYR A 56 4.77 4.76 4.28
CA TYR A 56 5.52 5.69 3.42
C TYR A 56 6.88 6.02 4.01
N ASP A 57 7.02 6.11 5.34
CA ASP A 57 8.35 6.22 5.98
C ASP A 57 9.26 5.05 5.59
N ASN A 58 8.70 3.84 5.42
CA ASN A 58 9.45 2.65 5.01
C ASN A 58 9.78 2.66 3.50
N VAL A 59 8.85 3.07 2.64
CA VAL A 59 9.06 3.12 1.17
C VAL A 59 9.95 4.30 0.76
N GLU A 60 9.88 5.43 1.46
CA GLU A 60 10.73 6.61 1.22
C GLU A 60 12.19 6.30 1.54
N MET A 61 12.48 5.56 2.62
CA MET A 61 13.83 5.11 2.96
C MET A 61 14.40 4.12 1.94
N GLU A 62 13.59 3.22 1.40
CA GLU A 62 14.01 2.29 0.34
C GLU A 62 14.27 3.01 -0.99
N LEU A 63 13.40 3.95 -1.36
CA LEU A 63 13.57 4.80 -2.56
C LEU A 63 14.81 5.70 -2.43
N LEU A 64 15.06 6.30 -1.26
CA LEU A 64 16.25 7.10 -0.98
C LEU A 64 17.55 6.27 -1.06
N SER A 65 17.54 5.03 -0.55
CA SER A 65 18.67 4.11 -0.69
C SER A 65 18.97 3.80 -2.16
N ARG A 66 17.93 3.55 -2.97
CA ARG A 66 18.07 3.21 -4.39
C ARG A 66 18.47 4.39 -5.27
N LEU A 67 17.94 5.58 -4.99
CA LEU A 67 18.36 6.83 -5.64
C LEU A 67 19.83 7.12 -5.38
N ARG A 68 20.31 6.89 -4.15
CA ARG A 68 21.73 7.00 -3.78
C ARG A 68 22.61 5.97 -4.51
N GLU A 69 22.04 4.84 -4.90
CA GLU A 69 22.69 3.76 -5.65
C GLU A 69 22.50 3.85 -7.18
N GLY A 70 21.76 4.85 -7.67
CA GLY A 70 21.51 5.06 -9.11
C GLY A 70 20.59 4.03 -9.76
N ARG A 71 19.80 3.28 -8.99
CA ARG A 71 18.89 2.23 -9.49
C ARG A 71 17.46 2.74 -9.57
N LEU A 72 17.06 3.21 -10.75
CA LEU A 72 15.70 3.72 -11.04
C LEU A 72 14.76 2.66 -11.65
N GLU A 73 15.29 1.51 -12.04
CA GLU A 73 14.53 0.45 -12.71
C GLU A 73 14.83 -0.89 -12.02
N ASP A 74 13.82 -1.55 -11.47
CA ASP A 74 13.91 -2.97 -11.16
C ASP A 74 13.28 -3.78 -12.27
N PHE A 75 13.90 -4.92 -12.54
CA PHE A 75 13.37 -5.95 -13.40
C PHE A 75 12.97 -7.12 -12.51
N ASP A 76 11.84 -7.76 -12.78
CA ASP A 76 11.54 -9.05 -12.14
C ASP A 76 12.50 -10.14 -12.66
N GLU A 77 12.41 -11.34 -12.08
CA GLU A 77 13.23 -12.50 -12.49
C GLU A 77 13.04 -12.86 -13.97
N ASP A 78 11.92 -12.43 -14.57
CA ASP A 78 11.56 -12.61 -15.98
C ASP A 78 12.00 -11.43 -16.87
N GLY A 79 12.69 -10.43 -16.33
CA GLY A 79 13.21 -9.28 -17.07
C GLY A 79 12.17 -8.18 -17.39
N ASN A 80 10.98 -8.23 -16.80
CA ASN A 80 9.98 -7.18 -16.97
C ASN A 80 10.22 -6.03 -16.01
N LYS A 81 10.08 -4.80 -16.51
CA LYS A 81 10.15 -3.59 -15.68
C LYS A 81 9.08 -3.66 -14.59
N ARG A 82 9.51 -3.73 -13.33
CA ARG A 82 8.66 -3.53 -12.16
C ARG A 82 8.24 -2.06 -12.17
N LYS A 83 7.00 -1.80 -12.58
CA LYS A 83 6.44 -0.46 -12.55
C LYS A 83 6.14 -0.11 -11.09
N PHE A 84 7.07 0.58 -10.43
CA PHE A 84 6.76 1.26 -9.17
C PHE A 84 5.79 2.38 -9.48
N ASP A 85 4.64 2.40 -8.80
CA ASP A 85 3.61 3.42 -9.02
C ASP A 85 3.97 4.69 -8.23
N ILE A 86 4.98 5.40 -8.72
CA ILE A 86 5.47 6.68 -8.16
C ILE A 86 4.38 7.77 -8.26
N GLY A 87 3.35 7.57 -9.10
CA GLY A 87 2.29 8.54 -9.37
C GLY A 87 1.36 8.81 -8.18
N THR A 88 1.37 7.95 -7.16
CA THR A 88 0.53 8.13 -5.95
C THR A 88 1.27 8.87 -4.82
N ALA A 89 2.60 9.03 -4.93
CA ALA A 89 3.44 9.62 -3.88
C ALA A 89 3.59 11.15 -3.98
N PHE A 90 3.26 11.78 -5.12
CA PHE A 90 3.48 13.22 -5.35
C PHE A 90 2.24 13.97 -5.87
N ARG A 91 1.08 13.77 -5.23
CA ARG A 91 0.01 14.77 -5.29
C ARG A 91 -0.28 15.32 -3.90
N ALA A 92 0.57 16.24 -3.49
CA ALA A 92 0.25 17.32 -2.57
C ALA A 92 0.28 18.63 -3.36
#